data_AF-A0A6I9MBV6-F1
#
_entry.id   AF-A0A6I9MBV6-F1
#
_cell.length_a   1.000
_cell.length_b   1.000
_cell.length_c   1.000
_cell.angle_alpha   90.00
_cell.angle_beta   90.00
_cell.angle_gamma   90.00
#
_symmetry.space_group_name_H-M   'P 1'
#
loop_
_entity.id
_entity.type
_entity.pdbx_description
1 polymer ?
#
loop_
_entity_poly.entity_id
_entity_poly.type
_entity_poly.pdbx_seq_one_letter_code
_entity_poly.pdbx_strand_id
1 'polypeptide(L)'
;MTDPVDGTEQSDLDRELCIKCVTSVTQDSIYIDKETSFPVHLFSGEFMPYKGDLLLVEYSMKTGTSNTNIHTVSPLSSQNMDEVCVTSTDGKTGVVESCVFFTVDSLQKPTDYTPGLYDIVNVVAVDSIQPHCSWRAVSMIPVEM
;
A
#
# COMPACT_ATOMS: atom_id res chain seq x y z
N MET A 1 -37.18 6.81 -44.36
CA MET A 1 -37.46 6.32 -42.99
C MET A 1 -36.45 5.21 -42.74
N THR A 2 -35.38 5.56 -42.03
CA THR A 2 -34.47 4.69 -41.26
C THR A 2 -33.53 5.66 -40.54
N ASP A 3 -33.60 5.65 -39.22
CA ASP A 3 -33.03 6.59 -38.26
C ASP A 3 -31.48 6.59 -38.23
N PRO A 4 -30.83 7.63 -37.68
CA PRO A 4 -29.41 7.59 -37.41
C PRO A 4 -29.14 6.71 -36.18
N VAL A 5 -28.21 5.76 -36.31
CA VAL A 5 -27.66 5.04 -35.17
C VAL A 5 -26.74 6.00 -34.43
N ASP A 6 -27.29 6.59 -33.36
CA ASP A 6 -26.55 7.22 -32.27
C ASP A 6 -25.81 6.11 -31.49
N GLY A 7 -24.65 5.74 -32.01
CA GLY A 7 -23.72 4.84 -31.34
C GLY A 7 -22.90 5.67 -30.36
N THR A 8 -23.32 5.62 -29.11
CA THR A 8 -22.70 6.22 -27.94
C THR A 8 -21.19 5.98 -27.99
N GLU A 9 -20.41 7.01 -28.37
CA GLU A 9 -18.99 7.06 -28.03
C GLU A 9 -18.93 7.15 -26.51
N GLN A 10 -18.90 5.98 -25.87
CA GLN A 10 -18.44 5.83 -24.51
C GLN A 10 -17.01 6.38 -24.56
N SER A 11 -16.87 7.66 -24.25
CA SER A 11 -15.57 8.29 -24.07
C SER A 11 -14.97 7.54 -22.90
N ASP A 12 -14.14 6.55 -23.19
CA ASP A 12 -13.15 6.06 -22.25
C ASP A 12 -12.40 7.32 -21.82
N LEU A 13 -12.80 7.89 -20.68
CA LEU A 13 -12.02 8.91 -20.01
C LEU A 13 -10.68 8.24 -19.78
N ASP A 14 -9.68 8.68 -20.54
CA ASP A 14 -8.35 8.05 -20.63
C ASP A 14 -7.87 7.74 -19.21
N ARG A 15 -7.87 6.44 -18.88
CA ARG A 15 -7.52 5.98 -17.53
C ARG A 15 -6.01 5.85 -17.47
N GLU A 16 -5.41 6.57 -16.54
CA GLU A 16 -3.98 6.60 -16.34
C GLU A 16 -3.61 5.90 -15.04
N LEU A 17 -2.46 5.22 -15.04
CA LEU A 17 -1.85 4.62 -13.87
C LEU A 17 -0.68 5.48 -13.39
N CYS A 18 -0.60 5.74 -12.09
CA CYS A 18 0.56 6.38 -11.49
C CYS A 18 0.98 5.72 -10.18
N ILE A 19 2.26 5.86 -9.87
CA ILE A 19 2.82 5.46 -8.57
C ILE A 19 2.69 6.65 -7.62
N LYS A 20 2.13 6.40 -6.44
CA LYS A 20 1.95 7.40 -5.38
C LYS A 20 2.45 6.87 -4.05
N CYS A 21 2.99 7.77 -3.23
CA CYS A 21 3.48 7.45 -1.89
C CYS A 21 2.44 7.89 -0.86
N VAL A 22 2.13 7.02 0.09
CA VAL A 22 1.25 7.36 1.21
C VAL A 22 1.92 8.39 2.11
N THR A 23 1.26 9.50 2.37
CA THR A 23 1.77 10.59 3.23
C THR A 23 1.19 10.56 4.64
N SER A 24 -0.07 10.14 4.76
CA SER A 24 -0.75 9.88 6.05
C SER A 24 -1.98 9.02 5.85
N VAL A 25 -2.44 8.39 6.93
CA VAL A 25 -3.64 7.56 6.96
C VAL A 25 -4.48 7.94 8.16
N THR A 26 -5.79 8.02 7.97
CA THR A 26 -6.79 8.16 9.03
C THR A 26 -7.68 6.92 9.05
N GLN A 27 -8.66 6.90 9.95
CA GLN A 27 -9.61 5.80 10.01
C GLN A 27 -10.39 5.59 8.69
N ASP A 28 -10.67 6.68 7.96
CA ASP A 28 -11.57 6.65 6.81
C ASP A 28 -10.88 6.99 5.48
N SER A 29 -9.70 7.61 5.51
CA SER A 29 -9.03 8.13 4.30
C SER A 29 -7.52 7.86 4.27
N ILE A 30 -7.01 7.65 3.07
CA ILE A 30 -5.58 7.53 2.75
C ILE A 30 -5.15 8.74 1.93
N TYR A 31 -4.09 9.41 2.35
CA TYR A 31 -3.57 10.63 1.72
C TYR A 31 -2.31 10.31 0.92
N ILE A 32 -2.24 10.78 -0.31
CA ILE A 32 -1.09 10.61 -1.21
C ILE A 32 -0.36 11.92 -1.51
N ASP A 33 -0.97 13.05 -1.16
CA ASP A 33 -0.34 14.35 -1.03
C ASP A 33 -1.21 15.26 -0.12
N LYS A 34 -0.91 16.56 -0.06
CA LYS A 34 -1.62 17.52 0.81
C LYS A 34 -3.08 17.76 0.41
N GLU A 35 -3.42 17.58 -0.86
CA GLU A 35 -4.71 17.95 -1.45
C GLU A 35 -5.48 16.73 -1.97
N THR A 36 -4.81 15.58 -2.09
CA THR A 36 -5.35 14.36 -2.69
C THR A 36 -5.42 13.24 -1.66
N SER A 37 -6.64 12.74 -1.44
CA SER A 37 -6.91 11.57 -0.63
C SER A 37 -8.04 10.74 -1.25
N PHE A 38 -8.15 9.49 -0.82
CA PHE A 38 -9.23 8.61 -1.21
C PHE A 38 -9.72 7.81 0.02
N PRO A 39 -11.00 7.39 0.03
CA PRO A 39 -11.52 6.62 1.14
C PRO A 39 -10.89 5.22 1.19
N VAL A 40 -10.71 4.68 2.40
CA VAL A 40 -10.02 3.40 2.64
C VAL A 40 -10.59 2.25 1.80
N HIS A 41 -11.91 2.21 1.57
CA HIS A 41 -12.56 1.12 0.83
C HIS A 41 -12.18 1.06 -0.67
N LEU A 42 -11.52 2.07 -1.23
CA LEU A 42 -10.97 2.00 -2.59
C LEU A 42 -9.61 1.29 -2.65
N PHE A 43 -8.97 1.06 -1.49
CA PHE A 43 -7.75 0.27 -1.41
C PHE A 43 -8.07 -1.22 -1.48
N SER A 44 -7.41 -1.92 -2.40
CA SER A 44 -7.65 -3.35 -2.67
C SER A 44 -6.78 -4.32 -1.86
N GLY A 45 -5.82 -3.82 -1.06
CA GLY A 45 -4.96 -4.68 -0.24
C GLY A 45 -5.64 -5.15 1.05
N GLU A 46 -5.19 -6.29 1.57
CA GLU A 46 -5.74 -6.91 2.79
C GLU A 46 -5.17 -6.31 4.10
N PHE A 47 -4.49 -5.17 4.03
CA PHE A 47 -3.86 -4.48 5.16
C PHE A 47 -4.17 -2.98 5.11
N MET A 48 -3.93 -2.27 6.21
CA MET A 48 -4.01 -0.80 6.19
C MET A 48 -2.68 -0.22 5.70
N PRO A 49 -2.66 0.61 4.63
CA PRO A 49 -1.44 1.29 4.21
C PRO A 49 -0.82 2.11 5.34
N TYR A 50 0.49 2.32 5.24
CA TYR A 50 1.26 3.11 6.19
C TYR A 50 2.01 4.21 5.45
N LYS A 51 2.32 5.31 6.15
CA LYS A 51 3.11 6.41 5.59
C LYS A 51 4.40 5.86 4.99
N GLY A 52 4.66 6.17 3.72
CA GLY A 52 5.83 5.71 2.96
C GLY A 52 5.52 4.60 1.96
N ASP A 53 4.41 3.88 2.11
CA ASP A 53 4.03 2.82 1.17
C ASP A 53 3.79 3.34 -0.23
N LEU A 54 4.19 2.56 -1.22
CA LEU A 54 3.98 2.85 -2.62
C LEU A 54 2.72 2.14 -3.12
N LEU A 55 1.89 2.92 -3.79
CA LEU A 55 0.60 2.53 -4.32
C LEU A 55 0.58 2.70 -5.83
N LEU A 56 -0.12 1.80 -6.51
CA LEU A 56 -0.52 2.00 -7.89
C LEU A 56 -1.96 2.53 -7.90
N VAL A 57 -2.13 3.73 -8.45
CA VAL A 57 -3.40 4.46 -8.48
C VAL A 57 -3.86 4.60 -9.93
N GLU A 58 -5.06 4.09 -10.21
CA GLU A 58 -5.76 4.35 -11.46
C GLU A 58 -6.65 5.59 -11.31
N TYR A 59 -6.51 6.55 -12.22
CA TYR A 59 -7.31 7.76 -12.22
C TYR A 59 -7.70 8.20 -13.63
N SER A 60 -8.65 9.12 -13.70
CA SER A 60 -8.99 9.84 -14.94
C SER A 60 -9.07 11.34 -14.67
N MET A 61 -8.65 12.16 -15.63
CA MET A 61 -8.83 13.60 -15.56
C MET A 61 -10.11 14.01 -16.28
N LYS A 62 -10.94 14.85 -15.65
CA LYS A 62 -12.10 15.40 -16.33
C LYS A 62 -11.64 16.55 -17.24
N THR A 63 -11.83 16.38 -18.56
CA THR A 63 -11.49 17.38 -19.59
C THR A 63 -11.98 18.77 -19.22
N GLY A 64 -11.08 19.76 -19.25
CA GLY A 64 -11.38 21.15 -18.91
C GLY A 64 -11.33 21.50 -17.42
N THR A 65 -10.97 20.55 -16.55
CA THR A 65 -10.76 20.78 -15.11
C THR A 65 -9.47 20.11 -14.63
N SER A 66 -8.95 20.54 -13.48
CA SER A 66 -7.87 19.84 -12.76
C SER A 66 -8.39 18.75 -11.82
N ASN A 67 -9.66 18.34 -11.94
CA ASN A 67 -10.25 17.35 -11.06
C ASN A 67 -9.85 15.94 -11.50
N THR A 68 -9.08 15.28 -10.64
CA THR A 68 -8.68 13.88 -10.76
C THR A 68 -9.73 13.00 -10.08
N ASN A 69 -10.26 12.01 -10.80
CA ASN A 69 -11.12 10.99 -10.22
C ASN A 69 -10.32 9.69 -10.02
N ILE A 70 -10.26 9.20 -8.79
CA ILE A 70 -9.54 7.96 -8.44
C ILE A 70 -10.51 6.79 -8.55
N HIS A 71 -10.14 5.77 -9.33
CA HIS A 71 -10.99 4.61 -9.61
C HIS A 71 -10.60 3.41 -8.74
N THR A 72 -9.34 3.01 -8.78
CA THR A 72 -8.83 1.85 -8.04
C THR A 72 -7.47 2.17 -7.44
N VAL A 73 -7.20 1.61 -6.27
CA VAL A 73 -5.89 1.71 -5.62
C VAL A 73 -5.43 0.34 -5.16
N SER A 74 -4.18 0.00 -5.43
CA SER A 74 -3.55 -1.25 -5.02
C SER A 74 -2.15 -1.00 -4.46
N PRO A 75 -1.58 -1.94 -3.67
CA PRO A 75 -0.14 -1.92 -3.40
C PRO A 75 0.64 -1.91 -4.72
N LEU A 76 1.74 -1.17 -4.80
CA LEU A 76 2.59 -1.18 -6.00
C LEU A 76 3.12 -2.60 -6.29
N SER A 77 3.53 -3.30 -5.24
CA SER A 77 3.94 -4.69 -5.30
C SER A 77 3.70 -5.38 -3.95
N SER A 78 3.75 -6.70 -3.95
CA SER A 78 3.77 -7.52 -2.74
C SER A 78 4.72 -8.70 -2.94
N GLN A 79 5.52 -8.99 -1.92
CA GLN A 79 6.49 -10.07 -1.92
C GLN A 79 6.36 -10.90 -0.64
N ASN A 80 6.37 -12.22 -0.81
CA ASN A 80 6.54 -13.16 0.30
C ASN A 80 8.04 -13.44 0.49
N MET A 81 8.49 -13.43 1.73
CA MET A 81 9.87 -13.70 2.14
C MET A 81 9.83 -14.70 3.28
N ASP A 82 10.38 -15.88 3.07
CA ASP A 82 10.31 -16.98 4.02
C ASP A 82 11.60 -17.09 4.84
N GLU A 83 11.47 -17.44 6.12
CA GLU A 83 12.57 -17.70 7.06
C GLU A 83 13.61 -16.56 7.16
N VAL A 84 13.13 -15.32 7.14
CA VAL A 84 13.96 -14.12 7.21
C VAL A 84 14.15 -13.65 8.66
N CYS A 85 15.32 -13.08 8.97
CA CYS A 85 15.71 -12.75 10.34
C CYS A 85 15.43 -11.28 10.70
N VAL A 86 14.84 -11.04 11.88
CA VAL A 86 14.76 -9.70 12.48
C VAL A 86 16.17 -9.25 12.90
N THR A 87 16.72 -8.25 12.22
CA THR A 87 18.10 -7.78 12.43
C THR A 87 18.18 -6.56 13.35
N SER A 88 17.08 -5.86 13.57
CA SER A 88 17.02 -4.76 14.54
C SER A 88 15.61 -4.54 15.09
N THR A 89 15.56 -4.03 16.32
CA THR A 89 14.33 -3.63 17.01
C THR A 89 14.57 -2.30 17.73
N ASP A 90 13.65 -1.35 17.59
CA ASP A 90 13.64 -0.08 18.32
C ASP A 90 12.20 0.23 18.78
N GLY A 91 11.90 -0.11 20.04
CA GLY A 91 10.56 0.04 20.61
C GLY A 91 9.52 -0.77 19.85
N LYS A 92 8.68 -0.10 19.06
CA LYS A 92 7.62 -0.70 18.25
C LYS A 92 7.99 -0.87 16.77
N THR A 93 9.21 -0.55 16.38
CA THR A 93 9.67 -0.69 15.01
C THR A 93 10.89 -1.58 14.93
N GLY A 94 11.28 -1.96 13.73
CA GLY A 94 12.48 -2.72 13.49
C GLY A 94 12.69 -3.01 12.03
N VAL A 95 13.69 -3.85 11.75
CA VAL A 95 14.09 -4.24 10.40
C VAL A 95 14.30 -5.75 10.31
N VAL A 96 13.85 -6.33 9.21
CA VAL A 96 14.12 -7.72 8.80
C VAL A 96 15.10 -7.72 7.63
N GLU A 97 16.08 -8.63 7.66
CA GLU A 97 17.17 -8.80 6.66
C GLU A 97 18.00 -7.55 6.31
N SER A 98 17.76 -6.42 6.97
CA SER A 98 18.34 -5.08 6.73
C SER A 98 17.62 -4.19 5.70
N CYS A 99 16.53 -4.63 5.07
CA CYS A 99 15.83 -3.82 4.05
C CYS A 99 14.31 -3.78 4.17
N VAL A 100 13.72 -4.53 5.10
CA VAL A 100 12.28 -4.60 5.33
C VAL A 100 11.94 -3.96 6.68
N PHE A 101 11.41 -2.75 6.66
CA PHE A 101 10.95 -2.06 7.85
C PHE A 101 9.66 -2.68 8.38
N PHE A 102 9.46 -2.69 9.70
CA PHE A 102 8.17 -3.01 10.28
C PHE A 102 7.80 -2.06 11.41
N THR A 103 6.50 -1.95 11.66
CA THR A 103 5.95 -1.34 12.87
C THR A 103 4.89 -2.27 13.46
N VAL A 104 5.03 -2.57 14.75
CA VAL A 104 4.18 -3.52 15.50
C VAL A 104 2.70 -3.14 15.42
N ASP A 105 2.40 -1.83 15.32
CA ASP A 105 1.03 -1.29 15.33
C ASP A 105 0.28 -1.51 14.01
N SER A 106 0.97 -1.57 12.87
CA SER A 106 0.34 -1.80 11.55
C SER A 106 0.54 -3.24 11.03
N LEU A 107 1.25 -4.07 11.77
CA LEU A 107 1.67 -5.39 11.35
C LEU A 107 0.60 -6.44 11.67
N GLN A 108 0.15 -7.16 10.66
CA GLN A 108 -0.70 -8.33 10.83
C GLN A 108 0.13 -9.49 11.36
N LYS A 109 -0.19 -9.94 12.57
CA LYS A 109 0.60 -10.92 13.30
C LYS A 109 -0.27 -11.70 14.28
N PRO A 110 0.17 -12.89 14.74
CA PRO A 110 -0.49 -13.60 15.84
C PRO A 110 -0.63 -12.70 17.08
N THR A 111 -1.73 -12.84 17.83
CA THR A 111 -2.08 -11.96 18.96
C THR A 111 -0.99 -11.90 20.02
N ASP A 112 -0.35 -13.03 20.32
CA ASP A 112 0.66 -13.15 21.37
C ASP A 112 2.10 -12.95 20.86
N TYR A 113 2.25 -12.61 19.58
CA TYR A 113 3.56 -12.42 18.96
C TYR A 113 3.95 -10.95 18.92
N THR A 114 5.15 -10.64 19.42
CA THR A 114 5.82 -9.35 19.24
C THR A 114 7.21 -9.63 18.66
N PRO A 115 7.52 -9.11 17.46
CA PRO A 115 8.83 -9.34 16.83
C PRO A 115 9.99 -8.94 17.74
N GLY A 116 10.83 -9.93 18.05
CA GLY A 116 12.06 -9.82 18.81
C GLY A 116 13.29 -9.85 17.92
N LEU A 117 14.41 -9.37 18.47
CA LEU A 117 15.70 -9.43 17.79
C LEU A 117 16.09 -10.90 17.57
N TYR A 118 16.47 -11.23 16.32
CA TYR A 118 16.84 -12.55 15.83
C TYR A 118 15.70 -13.56 15.65
N ASP A 119 14.45 -13.15 15.78
CA ASP A 119 13.32 -13.99 15.40
C ASP A 119 13.41 -14.32 13.90
N ILE A 120 13.15 -15.58 13.57
CA ILE A 120 13.00 -16.06 12.20
C ILE A 120 11.52 -16.04 11.86
N VAL A 121 11.17 -15.29 10.80
CA VAL A 121 9.79 -15.01 10.43
C VAL A 121 9.56 -15.23 8.94
N ASN A 122 8.33 -15.60 8.60
CA ASN A 122 7.80 -15.44 7.25
C ASN A 122 7.13 -14.07 7.17
N VAL A 123 7.41 -13.31 6.11
CA VAL A 123 7.00 -11.92 5.94
C VAL A 123 6.26 -11.75 4.62
N VAL A 124 5.15 -11.03 4.66
CA VAL A 124 4.59 -10.39 3.47
C VAL A 124 5.01 -8.93 3.51
N ALA A 125 5.69 -8.47 2.47
CA ALA A 125 6.19 -7.10 2.36
C ALA A 125 5.65 -6.38 1.13
N VAL A 126 5.60 -5.06 1.18
CA VAL A 126 5.19 -4.19 0.07
C VAL A 126 6.22 -3.08 -0.13
N ASP A 127 6.32 -2.57 -1.36
CA ASP A 127 7.19 -1.44 -1.68
C ASP A 127 6.88 -0.24 -0.77
N SER A 128 7.92 0.33 -0.17
CA SER A 128 7.80 1.45 0.76
C SER A 128 9.08 2.28 0.77
N ILE A 129 8.97 3.58 1.01
CA ILE A 129 10.10 4.50 1.17
C ILE A 129 10.26 4.82 2.64
N GLN A 130 10.78 3.85 3.39
CA GLN A 130 11.16 4.04 4.79
C GLN A 130 12.64 4.40 4.89
N PRO A 131 13.09 5.06 5.97
CA PRO A 131 14.51 5.32 6.16
C PRO A 131 15.33 4.03 6.04
N HIS A 132 16.21 3.98 5.04
CA HIS A 132 17.11 2.84 4.76
C HIS A 132 16.43 1.51 4.36
N CYS A 133 15.12 1.48 4.15
CA CYS A 133 14.38 0.28 3.77
C CYS A 133 13.51 0.55 2.54
N SER A 134 13.58 -0.35 1.56
CA SER A 134 12.77 -0.29 0.33
C SER A 134 11.44 -1.04 0.45
N TRP A 135 11.27 -1.78 1.55
CA TRP A 135 10.12 -2.62 1.81
C TRP A 135 9.56 -2.32 3.19
N ARG A 136 8.26 -2.51 3.35
CA ARG A 136 7.60 -2.58 4.65
C ARG A 136 6.86 -3.89 4.79
N ALA A 137 7.07 -4.56 5.92
CA ALA A 137 6.27 -5.72 6.29
C ALA A 137 4.82 -5.32 6.61
N VAL A 138 3.88 -6.02 6.00
CA VAL A 138 2.44 -5.92 6.26
C VAL A 138 1.94 -7.09 7.11
N SER A 139 2.58 -8.25 6.99
CA SER A 139 2.33 -9.41 7.84
C SER A 139 3.63 -10.10 8.26
N MET A 140 3.63 -10.66 9.46
CA MET A 140 4.70 -11.50 10.00
C MET A 140 4.15 -12.70 10.75
N ILE A 141 4.74 -13.86 10.51
CA ILE A 141 4.47 -15.11 11.23
C ILE A 141 5.81 -15.69 11.69
N PRO A 142 6.03 -15.93 13.00
CA PRO A 142 7.26 -16.58 13.47
C PRO A 142 7.32 -18.04 13.00
N VAL A 143 8.51 -18.48 12.60
CA VAL A 143 8.78 -19.85 12.14
C VAL A 143 8.95 -20.80 13.32
N GLU A 144 9.60 -20.34 14.39
CA GLU A 144 9.74 -21.04 15.66
C GLU A 144 9.04 -20.23 16.75
N MET A 145 8.14 -20.89 17.52
CA MET A 145 7.44 -20.32 18.68
C MET A 145 7.96 -20.95 19.98
#